data_AF-A0AAP0C5T5-F1
#
_entry.id   AF-A0AAP0C5T5-F1
#
_cell.length_a   1.000
_cell.length_b   1.000
_cell.length_c   1.000
_cell.angle_alpha   90.00
_cell.angle_beta   90.00
_cell.angle_gamma   90.00
#
_symmetry.space_group_name_H-M   'P 1'
#
loop_
_entity.id
_entity.type
_entity.pdbx_description
1 polymer ?
#
loop_
_entity_poly.entity_id
_entity_poly.type
_entity_poly.pdbx_seq_one_letter_code
_entity_poly.pdbx_strand_id
1 'polypeptide(L)'
;MNWKFPINFGRAQEPQGQPNFPEIPTHSWYPPSVVNASHPSTPGSSSITSGQQRPSERPLSPSRGQPSPAEAAVVIARLKDKSIDELRKLLNDKEAYYAFFNSLEQVRSHNNLRDELQKETLQIARENLEKEPRILELRNQCSIIRTTELATAQEKLADLQRKREDLQRAYSPTLLLQKLNEAMNKVEEESEVLNQQLLEKDIDLPTFVQKYKKLRATYHRRALLHLAAKTSCA
;
A
#
# COMPACT_ATOMS: atom_id res chain seq x y z
N MET A 1 -17.30 10.82 7.74
CA MET A 1 -16.83 9.57 7.10
C MET A 1 -16.24 8.71 8.20
N ASN A 2 -16.87 7.57 8.48
CA ASN A 2 -16.65 6.75 9.66
C ASN A 2 -16.03 5.43 9.20
N TRP A 3 -14.75 5.20 9.49
CA TRP A 3 -14.05 3.98 9.07
C TRP A 3 -13.84 3.09 10.30
N LYS A 4 -14.70 2.07 10.41
CA LYS A 4 -14.54 0.94 11.33
C LYS A 4 -13.62 -0.08 10.68
N PHE A 5 -12.53 -0.46 11.37
CA PHE A 5 -11.71 -1.62 10.99
C PHE A 5 -12.15 -2.84 11.81
N PRO A 6 -12.32 -4.02 11.20
CA PRO A 6 -12.57 -5.25 11.95
C PRO A 6 -11.25 -5.80 12.49
N ILE A 7 -11.20 -6.02 13.81
CA ILE A 7 -10.12 -6.74 14.48
C ILE A 7 -10.48 -8.23 14.44
N ASN A 8 -9.69 -9.04 13.74
CA ASN A 8 -9.74 -10.49 13.89
C ASN A 8 -8.47 -10.94 14.61
N PHE A 9 -8.66 -11.53 15.79
CA PHE A 9 -7.62 -12.12 16.64
C PHE A 9 -7.21 -13.49 16.07
N GLY A 10 -5.92 -13.66 15.78
CA GLY A 10 -5.30 -14.94 15.42
C GLY A 10 -3.93 -15.03 16.11
N ARG A 11 -3.69 -16.17 16.75
CA ARG A 11 -2.73 -16.43 17.83
C ARG A 11 -1.28 -16.62 17.35
N ALA A 12 -0.37 -16.10 18.17
CA ALA A 12 1.08 -16.31 18.34
C ALA A 12 1.82 -17.39 17.52
N GLN A 13 2.92 -16.96 16.89
CA GLN A 13 4.22 -17.65 16.86
C GLN A 13 5.33 -16.63 16.50
N GLU A 14 6.23 -16.36 17.46
CA GLU A 14 7.64 -16.01 17.21
C GLU A 14 8.46 -17.32 17.38
N PRO A 15 9.69 -17.47 16.84
CA PRO A 15 10.66 -16.40 16.60
C PRO A 15 11.50 -16.48 15.30
N GLN A 16 12.30 -15.43 15.11
CA GLN A 16 13.48 -15.30 14.23
C GLN A 16 13.29 -14.95 12.74
N GLY A 17 14.03 -13.91 12.31
CA GLY A 17 14.60 -13.82 10.97
C GLY A 17 14.21 -12.58 10.17
N GLN A 18 15.08 -11.56 10.22
CA GLN A 18 15.26 -10.44 9.27
C GLN A 18 14.04 -9.53 8.97
N PRO A 19 14.22 -8.20 8.85
CA PRO A 19 13.23 -7.37 8.19
C PRO A 19 13.37 -7.60 6.68
N ASN A 20 12.76 -8.67 6.16
CA ASN A 20 12.62 -8.86 4.73
C ASN A 20 11.51 -7.91 4.23
N PHE A 21 11.87 -6.65 4.01
CA PHE A 21 11.07 -5.80 3.13
C PHE A 21 11.38 -6.23 1.70
N PRO A 22 10.38 -6.48 0.84
CA PRO A 22 10.65 -6.74 -0.56
C PRO A 22 11.34 -5.51 -1.15
N GLU A 23 12.63 -5.65 -1.47
CA GLU A 23 13.32 -4.77 -2.40
C GLU A 23 12.49 -4.75 -3.67
N ILE A 24 11.84 -3.61 -3.94
CA ILE A 24 11.17 -3.40 -5.22
C ILE A 24 12.28 -3.38 -6.26
N PRO A 25 12.33 -4.35 -7.20
CA PRO A 25 13.40 -4.38 -8.18
C PRO A 25 13.33 -3.13 -9.03
N THR A 26 14.43 -2.38 -9.11
CA THR A 26 14.61 -1.19 -9.95
C THR A 26 14.68 -1.49 -11.45
N HIS A 27 14.17 -2.64 -11.91
CA HIS A 27 14.26 -3.05 -13.30
C HIS A 27 12.89 -3.14 -13.99
N SER A 28 12.84 -2.48 -15.14
CA SER A 28 11.89 -2.66 -16.24
C SER A 28 10.54 -1.94 -16.12
N TRP A 29 10.52 -0.72 -16.66
CA TRP A 29 9.30 0.00 -17.04
C TRP A 29 8.72 -0.44 -18.39
N TYR A 30 9.05 -1.65 -18.86
CA TYR A 30 8.47 -2.24 -20.08
C TYR A 30 7.79 -3.57 -19.77
N PRO A 31 6.54 -3.78 -20.24
CA PRO A 31 5.89 -5.09 -20.15
C PRO A 31 6.50 -6.06 -21.17
N PRO A 32 6.69 -7.35 -20.82
CA PRO A 32 7.11 -8.35 -21.80
C PRO A 32 5.94 -8.65 -22.73
N SER A 33 6.20 -8.65 -24.04
CA SER A 33 5.22 -9.03 -25.06
C SER A 33 4.92 -10.52 -24.95
N VAL A 34 3.67 -10.87 -24.67
CA VAL A 34 3.24 -12.27 -24.53
C VAL A 34 2.90 -12.82 -25.91
N VAL A 35 3.72 -13.77 -26.35
CA VAL A 35 3.42 -14.68 -27.46
C VAL A 35 2.35 -15.70 -27.03
N ASN A 36 1.39 -15.85 -27.93
CA ASN A 36 0.22 -16.72 -27.97
C ASN A 36 0.39 -18.16 -27.41
N ALA A 37 -0.40 -18.55 -26.40
CA ALA A 37 -0.82 -19.93 -26.15
C ALA A 37 -2.06 -20.03 -25.22
N SER A 38 -3.14 -20.59 -25.78
CA SER A 38 -4.16 -21.49 -25.20
C SER A 38 -4.94 -21.13 -23.91
N HIS A 39 -6.25 -21.05 -24.12
CA HIS A 39 -7.41 -21.03 -23.20
C HIS A 39 -7.41 -22.13 -22.10
N PRO A 40 -8.09 -21.89 -20.96
CA PRO A 40 -9.40 -22.55 -20.73
C PRO A 40 -10.49 -21.66 -20.08
N SER A 41 -11.70 -22.21 -20.03
CA SER A 41 -13.02 -21.55 -19.93
C SER A 41 -13.63 -21.41 -18.52
N THR A 42 -14.34 -20.28 -18.29
CA THR A 42 -15.64 -20.06 -17.57
C THR A 42 -15.81 -20.44 -16.07
N PRO A 43 -16.85 -20.00 -15.30
CA PRO A 43 -18.12 -19.31 -15.64
C PRO A 43 -18.54 -18.12 -14.71
N GLY A 44 -19.67 -17.43 -14.98
CA GLY A 44 -20.35 -16.62 -13.94
C GLY A 44 -21.21 -15.40 -14.31
N SER A 45 -22.24 -15.57 -15.14
CA SER A 45 -23.57 -14.93 -15.18
C SER A 45 -23.86 -13.45 -14.80
N SER A 46 -24.45 -12.74 -15.79
CA SER A 46 -25.65 -11.83 -15.76
C SER A 46 -25.65 -10.54 -14.90
N SER A 47 -25.41 -9.37 -15.52
CA SER A 47 -26.38 -8.37 -16.08
C SER A 47 -27.02 -7.44 -15.03
N ILE A 48 -26.93 -6.10 -15.13
CA ILE A 48 -27.87 -5.22 -15.87
C ILE A 48 -27.25 -3.82 -16.17
N THR A 49 -27.27 -3.46 -17.46
CA THR A 49 -27.39 -2.16 -18.20
C THR A 49 -26.87 -0.81 -17.65
N SER A 50 -26.01 -0.13 -18.41
CA SER A 50 -26.44 0.95 -19.34
C SER A 50 -25.27 1.61 -20.09
N GLY A 51 -25.34 1.56 -21.43
CA GLY A 51 -24.97 2.62 -22.38
C GLY A 51 -23.57 3.22 -22.36
N GLN A 52 -22.61 2.59 -23.05
CA GLN A 52 -21.47 3.31 -23.63
C GLN A 52 -20.98 2.60 -24.89
N GLN A 53 -21.47 3.02 -26.05
CA GLN A 53 -20.81 2.75 -27.32
C GLN A 53 -19.57 3.66 -27.38
N ARG A 54 -18.41 3.06 -27.14
CA ARG A 54 -17.11 3.66 -27.48
C ARG A 54 -16.77 3.22 -28.90
N PRO A 55 -16.63 4.12 -29.88
CA PRO A 55 -16.09 3.72 -31.18
C PRO A 55 -14.64 3.29 -30.97
N SER A 56 -14.34 2.02 -31.21
CA SER A 56 -12.97 1.58 -31.43
C SER A 56 -12.53 2.08 -32.79
N GLU A 57 -12.06 3.31 -32.88
CA GLU A 57 -11.23 3.73 -34.01
C GLU A 57 -9.82 3.20 -33.79
N ARG A 58 -9.61 1.94 -34.22
CA ARG A 58 -8.29 1.45 -34.60
C ARG A 58 -7.90 2.24 -35.86
N PRO A 59 -6.81 3.02 -35.88
CA PRO A 59 -6.33 3.60 -37.13
C PRO A 59 -5.94 2.43 -38.03
N LEU A 60 -6.69 2.27 -39.12
CA LEU A 60 -6.36 1.35 -40.19
C LEU A 60 -4.95 1.74 -40.68
N SER A 61 -3.98 0.85 -40.52
CA SER A 61 -2.70 0.98 -41.21
C SER A 61 -2.99 1.08 -42.71
N PRO A 62 -2.53 2.13 -43.41
CA PRO A 62 -2.77 2.22 -44.84
C PRO A 62 -2.02 1.08 -45.53
N SER A 63 -2.77 0.32 -46.32
CA SER A 63 -2.26 -0.77 -47.14
C SER A 63 -1.06 -0.31 -47.95
N ARG A 64 0.03 -1.06 -47.83
CA ARG A 64 1.29 -0.85 -48.53
C ARG A 64 1.09 -1.09 -50.03
N GLY A 65 1.12 -0.03 -50.85
CA GLY A 65 1.79 -0.10 -52.16
C GLY A 65 1.03 0.28 -53.44
N GLN A 66 -0.26 0.63 -53.42
CA GLN A 66 -0.94 1.14 -54.62
C GLN A 66 -1.81 2.36 -54.29
N PRO A 67 -1.66 3.49 -55.02
CA PRO A 67 -2.58 4.62 -54.87
C PRO A 67 -3.98 4.15 -55.24
N SER A 68 -4.99 4.65 -54.52
CA SER A 68 -6.39 4.37 -54.86
C SER A 68 -6.64 4.78 -56.33
N PRO A 69 -7.50 4.08 -57.09
CA PRO A 69 -7.83 4.47 -58.46
C PRO A 69 -8.25 5.94 -58.61
N ALA A 70 -8.89 6.51 -57.58
CA ALA A 70 -9.23 7.93 -57.52
C ALA A 70 -8.00 8.85 -57.39
N GLU A 71 -7.03 8.48 -56.56
CA GLU A 71 -5.77 9.24 -56.37
C GLU A 71 -4.91 9.17 -57.64
N ALA A 72 -4.83 8.00 -58.27
CA ALA A 72 -4.14 7.81 -59.54
C ALA A 72 -4.77 8.66 -60.65
N ALA A 73 -6.11 8.71 -60.73
CA ALA A 73 -6.82 9.53 -61.72
C ALA A 73 -6.51 11.03 -61.58
N VAL A 74 -6.36 11.54 -60.36
CA VAL A 74 -5.99 12.94 -60.10
C VAL A 74 -4.58 13.26 -60.61
N VAL A 75 -3.62 12.35 -60.38
CA VAL A 75 -2.24 12.52 -60.89
C VAL A 75 -2.22 12.45 -62.42
N ILE A 76 -2.96 11.50 -63.01
CA ILE A 76 -3.07 11.34 -64.47
C ILE A 76 -3.69 12.60 -65.11
N ALA A 77 -4.71 13.21 -64.49
CA ALA A 77 -5.29 14.46 -64.97
C ALA A 77 -4.25 15.60 -65.03
N ARG A 78 -3.44 15.78 -63.97
CA ARG A 78 -2.38 16.80 -63.95
C ARG A 78 -1.27 16.55 -64.97
N LEU A 79 -0.98 15.29 -65.29
CA LEU A 79 -0.01 14.94 -66.33
C LEU A 79 -0.57 15.18 -67.74
N LYS A 80 -1.88 14.99 -67.93
CA LYS A 80 -2.56 15.21 -69.23
C LYS A 80 -2.57 16.68 -69.66
N ASP A 81 -2.56 17.61 -68.70
CA ASP A 81 -2.55 19.05 -68.96
C ASP A 81 -1.14 19.59 -69.30
N LYS A 82 -0.12 18.74 -69.34
CA LYS A 82 1.27 19.11 -69.69
C LYS A 82 1.58 18.91 -71.17
N SER A 83 2.40 19.80 -71.71
CA SER A 83 2.90 19.69 -73.09
C SER A 83 3.89 18.52 -73.24
N ILE A 84 4.10 18.06 -74.48
CA ILE A 84 5.02 16.95 -74.78
C ILE A 84 6.46 17.27 -74.34
N ASP A 85 6.89 18.52 -74.49
CA ASP A 85 8.23 18.94 -74.09
C ASP A 85 8.39 18.97 -72.56
N GLU A 86 7.35 19.39 -71.83
CA GLU A 86 7.32 19.31 -70.37
C GLU A 86 7.31 17.85 -69.87
N LEU A 87 6.58 16.96 -70.55
CA LEU A 87 6.56 15.53 -70.20
C LEU A 87 7.91 14.86 -70.48
N ARG A 88 8.55 15.18 -71.61
CA ARG A 88 9.93 14.72 -71.91
C ARG A 88 10.93 15.25 -70.90
N LYS A 89 10.77 16.51 -70.48
CA LYS A 89 11.58 17.10 -69.41
C LYS A 89 11.35 16.37 -68.10
N LEU A 90 10.09 16.12 -67.71
CA LEU A 90 9.74 15.40 -66.50
C LEU A 90 10.32 13.97 -66.46
N LEU A 91 10.41 13.32 -67.62
CA LEU A 91 10.97 11.97 -67.75
C LEU A 91 12.51 11.95 -67.66
N ASN A 92 13.19 12.97 -68.19
CA ASN A 92 14.65 12.98 -68.36
C ASN A 92 15.39 13.85 -67.33
N ASP A 93 14.70 14.78 -66.66
CA ASP A 93 15.26 15.68 -65.65
C ASP A 93 14.71 15.34 -64.25
N LYS A 94 15.62 14.86 -63.39
CA LYS A 94 15.32 14.42 -62.03
C LYS A 94 14.79 15.55 -61.14
N GLU A 95 15.29 16.77 -61.33
CA GLU A 95 14.88 17.91 -60.52
C GLU A 95 13.50 18.42 -60.95
N ALA A 96 13.22 18.40 -62.26
CA ALA A 96 11.87 18.65 -62.77
C ALA A 96 10.86 17.63 -62.25
N TYR A 97 11.25 16.35 -62.17
CA TYR A 97 10.44 15.30 -61.56
C TYR A 97 10.16 15.56 -60.09
N TYR A 98 11.18 15.82 -59.27
CA TYR A 98 10.98 16.09 -57.85
C TYR A 98 10.16 17.35 -57.60
N ALA A 99 10.38 18.41 -58.38
CA ALA A 99 9.57 19.63 -58.29
C ALA A 99 8.09 19.35 -58.56
N PHE A 100 7.78 18.57 -59.60
CA PHE A 100 6.40 18.16 -59.88
C PHE A 100 5.84 17.25 -58.79
N PHE A 101 6.60 16.23 -58.35
CA PHE A 101 6.20 15.30 -57.30
C PHE A 101 5.87 16.02 -55.99
N ASN A 102 6.73 16.94 -55.55
CA ASN A 102 6.50 17.75 -54.36
C ASN A 102 5.37 18.79 -54.53
N SER A 103 4.96 19.08 -55.77
CA SER A 103 3.79 19.93 -56.05
C SER A 103 2.46 19.17 -55.98
N LEU A 104 2.48 17.84 -55.86
CA LEU A 104 1.27 17.03 -55.72
C LEU A 104 0.66 17.23 -54.33
N GLU A 105 -0.64 17.50 -54.26
CA GLU A 105 -1.35 17.76 -53.00
C GLU A 105 -1.21 16.58 -52.03
N GLN A 106 -1.26 15.36 -52.55
CA GLN A 106 -1.12 14.13 -51.77
C GLN A 106 0.25 14.06 -51.09
N VAL A 107 1.32 14.44 -51.81
CA VAL A 107 2.69 14.43 -51.28
C VAL A 107 2.88 15.53 -50.23
N ARG A 108 2.34 16.73 -50.50
CA ARG A 108 2.36 17.84 -49.52
C ARG A 108 1.59 17.48 -48.24
N SER A 109 0.39 16.95 -48.38
CA SER A 109 -0.45 16.52 -47.25
C SER A 109 0.23 15.43 -46.42
N HIS A 110 0.81 14.41 -47.07
CA HIS A 110 1.55 13.36 -46.37
C HIS A 110 2.81 13.89 -45.67
N ASN A 111 3.57 14.78 -46.32
CA ASN A 111 4.74 15.40 -45.71
C ASN A 111 4.36 16.23 -44.48
N ASN A 112 3.31 17.05 -44.58
CA ASN A 112 2.81 17.85 -43.47
C ASN A 112 2.35 16.97 -42.30
N LEU A 113 1.62 15.88 -42.58
CA LEU A 113 1.19 14.94 -41.54
C LEU A 113 2.39 14.30 -40.83
N ARG A 114 3.41 13.89 -41.58
CA ARG A 114 4.64 13.34 -41.01
C ARG A 114 5.34 14.36 -40.11
N ASP A 115 5.45 15.61 -40.56
CA ASP A 115 6.16 16.66 -39.84
C ASP A 115 5.41 17.06 -38.56
N GLU A 116 4.07 17.14 -38.58
CA GLU A 116 3.25 17.35 -37.38
C GLU A 116 3.37 16.16 -36.40
N LEU A 117 3.30 14.92 -36.89
CA LEU A 117 3.47 13.74 -36.03
C LEU A 117 4.85 13.73 -35.36
N GLN A 118 5.90 14.08 -36.10
CA GLN A 118 7.25 14.18 -35.55
C GLN A 118 7.33 15.27 -34.47
N LYS A 119 6.71 16.43 -34.72
CA LYS A 119 6.67 17.56 -33.78
C LYS A 119 5.91 17.21 -32.51
N GLU A 120 4.74 16.59 -32.61
CA GLU A 120 3.95 16.13 -31.47
C GLU A 120 4.70 15.07 -30.65
N THR A 121 5.33 14.11 -31.33
CA THR A 121 6.14 13.07 -30.66
C THR A 121 7.30 13.69 -29.88
N LEU A 122 8.00 14.67 -30.48
CA LEU A 122 9.08 15.39 -29.80
C LEU A 122 8.57 16.21 -28.62
N GLN A 123 7.41 16.85 -28.75
CA GLN A 123 6.81 17.63 -27.68
C GLN A 123 6.44 16.74 -26.49
N ILE A 124 5.77 15.60 -26.73
CA ILE A 124 5.44 14.61 -25.69
C ILE A 124 6.71 14.08 -25.01
N ALA A 125 7.76 13.78 -25.79
CA ALA A 125 9.02 13.31 -25.24
C ALA A 125 9.67 14.35 -24.31
N ARG A 126 9.66 15.63 -24.69
CA ARG A 126 10.15 16.73 -23.85
C ARG A 126 9.33 16.88 -22.58
N GLU A 127 8.01 16.90 -22.68
CA GLU A 127 7.12 16.99 -21.52
C GLU A 127 7.24 15.80 -20.57
N ASN A 128 7.60 14.62 -21.08
CA ASN A 128 7.88 13.45 -20.24
C ASN A 128 9.22 13.61 -19.51
N LEU A 129 10.25 14.09 -20.21
CA LEU A 129 11.56 14.36 -19.61
C LEU A 129 11.47 15.43 -18.50
N GLU A 130 10.66 16.46 -18.71
CA GLU A 130 10.42 17.51 -17.70
C GLU A 130 9.73 16.99 -16.43
N LYS A 131 8.96 15.89 -16.52
CA LYS A 131 8.33 15.26 -15.34
C LYS A 131 9.29 14.39 -14.53
N GLU A 132 10.40 13.95 -15.13
CA GLU A 132 11.41 13.11 -14.46
C GLU A 132 11.95 13.70 -13.14
N PRO A 133 12.40 14.97 -13.07
CA PRO A 133 12.88 15.54 -11.81
C PRO A 133 11.81 15.55 -10.72
N ARG A 134 10.55 15.84 -11.08
CA ARG A 134 9.44 15.83 -10.12
C ARG A 134 9.15 14.42 -9.59
N ILE A 135 9.24 13.40 -10.44
CA ILE A 135 9.09 12.00 -10.02
C ILE A 135 10.22 11.60 -9.07
N LEU A 136 11.47 11.99 -9.36
CA LEU A 136 12.61 11.71 -8.49
C LEU A 136 12.48 12.40 -7.13
N GLU A 137 12.05 13.67 -7.11
CA GLU A 137 11.80 14.41 -5.87
C GLU A 137 10.75 13.72 -5.00
N LEU A 138 9.61 13.34 -5.59
CA LEU A 138 8.54 12.64 -4.87
C LEU A 138 9.01 11.28 -4.33
N ARG A 139 9.79 10.53 -5.12
CA ARG A 139 10.38 9.26 -4.67
C ARG A 139 11.32 9.47 -3.48
N ASN A 140 12.15 10.51 -3.52
CA ASN A 140 13.06 10.84 -2.43
C ASN A 140 12.28 11.24 -1.16
N GLN A 141 11.27 12.10 -1.29
CA GLN A 141 10.38 12.46 -0.17
C GLN A 141 9.72 11.23 0.45
N CYS A 142 9.15 10.34 -0.36
CA CYS A 142 8.58 9.09 0.14
C CYS A 142 9.62 8.20 0.83
N SER A 143 10.85 8.16 0.34
CA SER A 143 11.94 7.42 0.98
C SER A 143 12.25 7.99 2.36
N ILE A 144 12.38 9.31 2.47
CA ILE A 144 12.65 10.01 3.74
C ILE A 144 11.51 9.74 4.73
N ILE A 145 10.25 9.97 4.34
CA ILE A 145 9.10 9.75 5.23
C ILE A 145 9.06 8.32 5.75
N ARG A 146 9.38 7.33 4.90
CA ARG A 146 9.43 5.92 5.32
C ARG A 146 10.56 5.64 6.31
N THR A 147 11.75 6.17 6.08
CA THR A 147 12.93 5.85 6.91
C THR A 147 13.02 6.68 8.18
N THR A 148 12.40 7.86 8.22
CA THR A 148 12.45 8.76 9.39
C THR A 148 11.12 8.77 10.13
N GLU A 149 10.08 9.34 9.54
CA GLU A 149 8.81 9.59 10.22
C GLU A 149 8.06 8.30 10.55
N LEU A 150 7.92 7.40 9.57
CA LEU A 150 7.22 6.13 9.77
C LEU A 150 7.97 5.25 10.76
N ALA A 151 9.29 5.10 10.60
CA ALA A 151 10.11 4.28 11.49
C ALA A 151 10.05 4.79 12.94
N THR A 152 10.18 6.11 13.15
CA THR A 152 10.10 6.70 14.50
C THR A 152 8.71 6.60 15.12
N ALA A 153 7.64 6.69 14.32
CA ALA A 153 6.28 6.49 14.81
C ALA A 153 6.04 5.03 15.21
N GLN A 154 6.57 4.08 14.43
CA GLN A 154 6.49 2.64 14.72
C GLN A 154 7.24 2.27 16.00
N GLU A 155 8.45 2.82 16.21
CA GLU A 155 9.22 2.63 17.44
C GLU A 155 8.45 3.15 18.66
N LYS A 156 7.91 4.37 18.59
CA LYS A 156 7.08 4.94 19.68
C LYS A 156 5.84 4.09 19.96
N LEU A 157 5.20 3.55 18.93
CA LEU A 157 4.05 2.66 19.09
C LEU A 157 4.46 1.38 19.82
N ALA A 158 5.56 0.75 19.41
CA ALA A 158 6.09 -0.46 20.03
C ALA A 158 6.43 -0.22 21.51
N ASP A 159 7.06 0.91 21.84
CA ASP A 159 7.36 1.29 23.22
C ASP A 159 6.10 1.47 24.07
N LEU A 160 5.07 2.12 23.53
CA LEU A 160 3.80 2.32 24.23
C LEU A 160 3.04 0.99 24.42
N GLN A 161 3.09 0.10 23.45
CA GLN A 161 2.52 -1.24 23.56
C GLN A 161 3.24 -2.05 24.64
N ARG A 162 4.58 -2.04 24.67
CA ARG A 162 5.36 -2.68 25.73
C ARG A 162 4.99 -2.14 27.12
N LYS A 163 4.93 -0.82 27.27
CA LYS A 163 4.50 -0.17 28.54
C LYS A 163 3.10 -0.59 28.95
N ARG A 164 2.15 -0.66 27.99
CA ARG A 164 0.80 -1.14 28.24
C ARG A 164 0.80 -2.59 28.72
N GLU A 165 1.53 -3.48 28.05
CA GLU A 165 1.62 -4.89 28.41
C GLU A 165 2.25 -5.09 29.79
N ASP A 166 3.30 -4.35 30.11
CA ASP A 166 3.95 -4.39 31.42
C ASP A 166 3.00 -3.92 32.53
N LEU A 167 2.27 -2.83 32.32
CA LEU A 167 1.23 -2.37 33.24
C LEU A 167 0.11 -3.42 33.37
N GLN A 168 -0.39 -3.95 32.26
CA GLN A 168 -1.44 -4.95 32.26
C GLN A 168 -0.99 -6.23 32.99
N ARG A 169 0.28 -6.62 32.87
CA ARG A 169 0.87 -7.74 33.61
C ARG A 169 0.97 -7.43 35.11
N ALA A 170 1.50 -6.26 35.46
CA ALA A 170 1.69 -5.82 36.85
C ALA A 170 0.39 -5.61 37.63
N TYR A 171 -0.68 -5.22 36.93
CA TYR A 171 -2.03 -5.01 37.47
C TYR A 171 -3.01 -6.09 37.01
N SER A 172 -2.51 -7.26 36.61
CA SER A 172 -3.38 -8.37 36.26
C SER A 172 -4.22 -8.79 37.47
N PRO A 173 -5.53 -9.09 37.28
CA PRO A 173 -6.41 -9.47 38.39
C PRO A 173 -5.84 -10.64 39.21
N THR A 174 -5.25 -11.62 38.55
CA THR A 174 -4.62 -12.78 39.19
C THR A 174 -3.45 -12.38 40.09
N LEU A 175 -2.55 -11.49 39.63
CA LEU A 175 -1.41 -11.04 40.43
C LEU A 175 -1.85 -10.17 41.61
N LEU A 176 -2.88 -9.33 41.43
CA LEU A 176 -3.45 -8.53 42.52
C LEU A 176 -4.13 -9.40 43.58
N LEU A 177 -4.90 -10.42 43.15
CA LEU A 177 -5.50 -11.42 44.05
C LEU A 177 -4.42 -12.21 44.80
N GLN A 178 -3.35 -12.63 44.12
CA GLN A 178 -2.22 -13.31 44.74
C GLN A 178 -1.57 -12.44 45.82
N LYS A 179 -1.22 -11.18 45.52
CA LYS A 179 -0.66 -10.23 46.49
C LYS A 179 -1.58 -10.02 47.70
N LEU A 180 -2.90 -9.96 47.47
CA LEU A 180 -3.88 -9.82 48.55
C LEU A 180 -3.91 -11.09 49.43
N ASN A 181 -3.82 -12.27 48.83
CA ASN A 181 -3.76 -13.54 49.55
C ASN A 181 -2.46 -13.69 50.35
N GLU A 182 -1.30 -13.32 49.79
CA GLU A 182 -0.02 -13.27 50.50
C GLU A 182 -0.06 -12.31 51.69
N ALA A 183 -0.62 -11.12 51.51
CA ALA A 183 -0.81 -10.16 52.60
C ALA A 183 -1.76 -10.68 53.69
N MET A 184 -2.73 -11.52 53.34
CA MET A 184 -3.64 -12.15 54.28
C MET A 184 -2.91 -13.22 55.10
N ASN A 185 -2.14 -14.11 54.44
CA ASN A 185 -1.30 -15.12 55.08
C ASN A 185 -0.27 -14.50 56.02
N LYS A 186 0.35 -13.38 55.64
CA LYS A 186 1.30 -12.67 56.50
C LYS A 186 0.68 -12.19 57.82
N VAL A 187 -0.55 -11.67 57.78
CA VAL A 187 -1.25 -11.24 59.01
C VAL A 187 -1.65 -12.44 59.86
N GLU A 188 -1.98 -13.56 59.24
CA GLU A 188 -2.22 -14.81 59.96
C GLU A 188 -0.96 -15.27 60.70
N GLU A 189 0.18 -15.28 60.02
CA GLU A 189 1.48 -15.63 60.60
C GLU A 189 1.88 -14.66 61.74
N GLU A 190 1.71 -13.35 61.56
CA GLU A 190 1.90 -12.36 62.63
C GLU A 190 1.00 -12.62 63.85
N SER A 191 -0.21 -13.15 63.63
CA SER A 191 -1.13 -13.49 64.72
C SER A 191 -0.73 -14.79 65.44
N GLU A 192 -0.15 -15.75 64.73
CA GLU A 192 0.40 -16.97 65.32
C GLU A 192 1.65 -16.69 66.15
N VAL A 193 2.53 -15.80 65.67
CA VAL A 193 3.68 -15.31 66.44
C VAL A 193 3.20 -14.61 67.71
N LEU A 194 2.15 -13.78 67.62
CA LEU A 194 1.56 -13.13 68.80
C LEU A 194 0.95 -14.15 69.78
N ASN A 195 0.35 -15.24 69.28
CA ASN A 195 -0.13 -16.35 70.11
C ASN A 195 1.03 -17.04 70.85
N GLN A 196 2.15 -17.29 70.16
CA GLN A 196 3.34 -17.89 70.78
C GLN A 196 3.90 -17.00 71.90
N GLN A 197 3.99 -15.69 71.70
CA GLN A 197 4.43 -14.75 72.73
C GLN A 197 3.56 -14.79 74.00
N LEU A 198 2.26 -15.02 73.87
CA LEU A 198 1.37 -15.17 75.02
C LEU A 198 1.67 -16.48 75.78
N LEU A 199 1.92 -17.58 75.06
CA LEU A 199 2.27 -18.87 75.65
C LEU A 199 3.61 -18.83 76.40
N GLU A 200 4.58 -18.10 75.83
CA GLU A 200 5.90 -17.84 76.40
C GLU A 200 5.85 -16.85 77.58
N LYS A 201 4.69 -16.20 77.80
CA LYS A 201 4.44 -15.15 78.80
C LYS A 201 5.25 -13.87 78.58
N ASP A 202 5.69 -13.64 77.34
CA ASP A 202 6.39 -12.42 76.91
C ASP A 202 5.46 -11.21 76.80
N ILE A 203 4.15 -11.45 76.77
CA ILE A 203 3.11 -10.41 76.69
C ILE A 203 1.98 -10.68 77.69
N ASP A 204 1.41 -9.62 78.26
CA ASP A 204 0.25 -9.71 79.14
C ASP A 204 -1.05 -9.90 78.35
N LEU A 205 -2.02 -10.56 79.00
CA LEU A 205 -3.30 -10.91 78.38
C LEU A 205 -4.08 -9.68 77.84
N PRO A 206 -4.20 -8.56 78.56
CA PRO A 206 -4.83 -7.34 78.03
C PRO A 206 -4.20 -6.84 76.72
N THR A 207 -2.87 -6.73 76.68
CA THR A 207 -2.15 -6.26 75.48
C THR A 207 -2.27 -7.26 74.33
N PHE A 208 -2.21 -8.57 74.62
CA PHE A 208 -2.46 -9.62 73.64
C PHE A 208 -3.85 -9.46 72.99
N VAL A 209 -4.91 -9.39 73.79
CA VAL A 209 -6.29 -9.28 73.28
C VAL A 209 -6.44 -8.05 72.39
N GLN A 210 -5.86 -6.92 72.78
CA GLN A 210 -5.89 -5.70 71.99
C GLN A 210 -5.19 -5.85 70.63
N LYS A 211 -3.98 -6.43 70.60
CA LYS A 211 -3.20 -6.63 69.37
C LYS A 211 -3.82 -7.70 68.48
N TYR A 212 -4.23 -8.83 69.05
CA TYR A 212 -4.83 -9.95 68.32
C TYR A 212 -6.14 -9.55 67.65
N LYS A 213 -7.02 -8.81 68.34
CA LYS A 213 -8.25 -8.29 67.76
C LYS A 213 -7.99 -7.39 66.54
N LYS A 214 -6.93 -6.56 66.58
CA LYS A 214 -6.53 -5.72 65.44
C LYS A 214 -6.04 -6.56 64.26
N LEU A 215 -5.17 -7.54 64.50
CA LEU A 215 -4.67 -8.44 63.44
C LEU A 215 -5.81 -9.22 62.78
N ARG A 216 -6.70 -9.83 63.58
CA ARG A 216 -7.84 -10.60 63.06
C ARG A 216 -8.84 -9.72 62.31
N ALA A 217 -9.09 -8.49 62.76
CA ALA A 217 -9.91 -7.53 62.00
C ALA A 217 -9.30 -7.22 60.61
N THR A 218 -7.98 -7.00 60.55
CA THR A 218 -7.28 -6.78 59.27
C THR A 218 -7.33 -8.02 58.37
N TYR A 219 -7.11 -9.22 58.92
CA TYR A 219 -7.21 -10.49 58.18
C TYR A 219 -8.61 -10.64 57.56
N HIS A 220 -9.67 -10.57 58.37
CA HIS A 220 -11.04 -10.77 57.89
C HIS A 220 -11.45 -9.71 56.88
N ARG A 221 -11.02 -8.44 57.05
CA ARG A 221 -11.24 -7.39 56.04
C ARG A 221 -10.61 -7.76 54.70
N ARG A 222 -9.37 -8.26 54.69
CA ARG A 222 -8.69 -8.71 53.46
C ARG A 222 -9.35 -9.95 52.86
N ALA A 223 -9.79 -10.90 53.69
CA ALA A 223 -10.49 -12.11 53.26
C ALA A 223 -11.81 -11.78 52.53
N LEU A 224 -12.62 -10.87 53.09
CA LEU A 224 -13.85 -10.41 52.47
C LEU A 224 -13.59 -9.70 51.14
N LEU A 225 -12.57 -8.84 51.08
CA LEU A 225 -12.17 -8.17 49.85
C LEU A 225 -11.71 -9.17 48.77
N HIS A 226 -10.91 -10.17 49.17
CA HIS A 226 -10.42 -11.21 48.27
C HIS A 226 -11.56 -12.09 47.74
N LEU A 227 -12.52 -12.45 48.59
CA LEU A 227 -13.72 -13.18 48.18
C LEU A 227 -14.54 -12.38 47.17
N ALA A 228 -14.82 -11.10 47.46
CA ALA A 228 -15.56 -10.22 46.57
C ALA A 228 -14.86 -10.04 45.22
N ALA A 229 -13.53 -9.86 45.23
CA ALA A 229 -12.74 -9.73 44.02
C ALA A 229 -12.75 -11.02 43.19
N LYS A 230 -12.59 -12.20 43.82
CA LYS A 230 -12.70 -13.50 43.14
C LYS A 230 -14.05 -13.69 42.46
N THR A 231 -15.15 -13.33 43.14
CA THR A 231 -16.50 -13.44 42.57
C THR A 231 -16.76 -12.45 41.42
N SER A 232 -16.04 -11.33 41.38
CA SER A 232 -16.16 -10.33 40.31
C SER A 232 -15.30 -10.62 39.08
N CYS A 233 -14.30 -11.50 39.21
CA CYS A 233 -13.38 -11.89 38.13
C CYS A 233 -13.75 -13.24 37.48
N ALA A 234 -14.78 -13.94 37.98
CA ALA A 234 -15.37 -15.13 37.40
C ALA A 234 -16.51 -14.76 36.46
#